data_AF-A0A7C2VH52-F1
#
_entry.id   AF-A0A7C2VH52-F1
#
_cell.length_a   1.000
_cell.length_b   1.000
_cell.length_c   1.000
_cell.angle_alpha   90.00
_cell.angle_beta   90.00
_cell.angle_gamma   90.00
#
_symmetry.space_group_name_H-M   'P 1'
#
loop_
_entity.id
_entity.type
_entity.pdbx_description
1 polymer ?
#
loop_
_entity_poly.entity_id
_entity_poly.type
_entity_poly.pdbx_seq_one_letter_code
_entity_poly.pdbx_strand_id
1 'polypeptide(L)'
;MTRNNTYAINIIFYNPEELELGELCKITFFRKVHEETVYENRELVERFMEDDDLFLSWLSSIATSRGYAVARALIKFDGTSSEALLTTIKPRYLIDCPYISRVLRIYVVEKLPTLEETMTQNSEVVNTQQGSSQETTGSPQLSLFKDLTNDELYVFYSPVKLLDTSKAEAIVIETERGAILAKLDAIPRLTETGTEGTAKRKTRKRKKRRKKHRKTRKKARASS
;
A
#
# COMPACT_ATOMS: atom_id res chain seq x y z
N MET A 1 -17.99 -39.37 -16.47
CA MET A 1 -18.34 -37.97 -16.15
C MET A 1 -17.19 -37.38 -15.34
N THR A 2 -16.23 -36.75 -15.99
CA THR A 2 -15.19 -35.96 -15.31
C THR A 2 -15.87 -34.72 -14.75
N ARG A 3 -16.08 -34.66 -13.43
CA ARG A 3 -16.45 -33.41 -12.78
C ARG A 3 -15.32 -32.43 -13.07
N ASN A 4 -15.63 -31.30 -13.72
CA ASN A 4 -14.66 -30.22 -13.85
C ASN A 4 -14.33 -29.74 -12.44
N ASN A 5 -13.22 -30.22 -11.90
CA ASN A 5 -12.70 -29.80 -10.60
C ASN A 5 -12.04 -28.44 -10.76
N THR A 6 -12.87 -27.42 -10.93
CA THR A 6 -12.43 -26.02 -10.93
C THR A 6 -12.73 -25.39 -9.58
N TYR A 7 -11.82 -24.53 -9.12
CA TYR A 7 -11.95 -23.80 -7.87
C TYR A 7 -12.01 -22.31 -8.14
N ALA A 8 -12.79 -21.61 -7.34
CA ALA A 8 -12.98 -20.17 -7.44
C ALA A 8 -11.83 -19.42 -6.75
N ILE A 9 -11.26 -18.46 -7.47
CA ILE A 9 -10.29 -17.49 -6.97
C ILE A 9 -10.94 -16.11 -7.09
N ASN A 10 -11.15 -15.44 -5.95
CA ASN A 10 -11.71 -14.09 -5.94
C ASN A 10 -10.59 -13.07 -6.05
N ILE A 11 -10.68 -12.18 -7.03
CA ILE A 11 -9.69 -11.13 -7.28
C ILE A 11 -10.37 -9.78 -7.12
N ILE A 12 -9.76 -8.91 -6.32
CA ILE A 12 -10.17 -7.53 -6.12
C ILE A 12 -9.08 -6.61 -6.63
N PHE A 13 -9.45 -5.67 -7.48
CA PHE A 13 -8.55 -4.68 -8.07
C PHE A 13 -8.80 -3.30 -7.48
N TYR A 14 -7.71 -2.58 -7.27
CA TYR A 14 -7.73 -1.24 -6.71
C TYR A 14 -6.87 -0.28 -7.54
N ASN A 15 -7.32 0.97 -7.61
CA ASN A 15 -6.57 2.07 -8.20
C ASN A 15 -6.25 3.13 -7.15
N PRO A 16 -5.14 3.86 -7.31
CA PRO A 16 -4.78 4.94 -6.42
C PRO A 16 -5.79 6.08 -6.54
N GLU A 17 -6.15 6.64 -5.40
CA GLU A 17 -6.93 7.86 -5.28
C GLU A 17 -6.19 8.80 -4.32
N GLU A 18 -6.00 10.05 -4.72
CA GLU A 18 -5.35 11.05 -3.87
C GLU A 18 -6.40 11.76 -3.02
N LEU A 19 -6.21 11.71 -1.71
CA LEU A 19 -7.02 12.43 -0.74
C LEU A 19 -6.24 13.62 -0.22
N GLU A 20 -6.78 14.81 -0.42
CA GLU A 20 -6.25 16.04 0.17
C GLU A 20 -6.77 16.18 1.60
N LEU A 21 -5.84 16.32 2.55
CA LEU A 21 -6.12 16.55 3.96
C LEU A 21 -5.75 18.00 4.29
N GLY A 22 -6.62 18.91 3.87
CA GLY A 22 -6.40 20.35 3.97
C GLY A 22 -5.12 20.79 3.24
N GLU A 23 -4.47 21.82 3.77
CA GLU A 23 -3.21 22.35 3.22
C GLU A 23 -1.97 21.57 3.70
N LEU A 24 -2.14 20.57 4.57
CA LEU A 24 -1.04 19.91 5.29
C LEU A 24 -0.39 18.80 4.47
N CYS A 25 -1.20 17.91 3.91
CA CYS A 25 -0.70 16.77 3.14
C CYS A 25 -1.72 16.23 2.13
N LYS A 26 -1.19 15.48 1.15
CA LYS A 26 -1.98 14.58 0.30
C LYS A 26 -1.58 13.15 0.62
N ILE A 27 -2.57 12.27 0.74
CA ILE A 27 -2.35 10.86 1.02
C ILE A 27 -2.95 10.06 -0.12
N THR A 28 -2.19 9.14 -0.71
CA THR A 28 -2.76 8.21 -1.69
C THR A 28 -3.35 7.01 -0.99
N PHE A 29 -4.64 6.79 -1.20
CA PHE A 29 -5.38 5.59 -0.82
C PHE A 29 -5.67 4.74 -2.06
N PHE A 30 -6.24 3.57 -1.83
CA PHE A 30 -6.66 2.68 -2.89
C PHE A 30 -8.17 2.54 -2.88
N ARG A 31 -8.83 2.87 -3.98
CA ARG A 31 -10.25 2.63 -4.15
C ARG A 31 -10.47 1.30 -4.85
N LYS A 32 -11.42 0.50 -4.35
CA LYS A 32 -11.88 -0.71 -5.04
C LYS A 32 -12.52 -0.30 -6.37
N VAL A 33 -12.06 -0.87 -7.47
CA VAL A 33 -12.56 -0.55 -8.82
C VAL A 33 -13.33 -1.72 -9.41
N HIS A 34 -12.84 -2.93 -9.20
CA HIS A 34 -13.38 -4.12 -9.82
C HIS A 34 -13.17 -5.34 -8.94
N GLU A 35 -14.11 -6.26 -8.98
CA GLU A 35 -14.03 -7.56 -8.34
C GLU A 35 -14.53 -8.61 -9.33
N GLU A 36 -13.81 -9.73 -9.40
CA GLU A 36 -14.17 -10.85 -10.24
C GLU A 36 -13.81 -12.18 -9.59
N THR A 37 -14.45 -13.24 -10.08
CA THR A 37 -14.10 -14.62 -9.71
C THR A 37 -13.57 -15.33 -10.94
N VAL A 38 -12.34 -15.84 -10.84
CA VAL A 38 -11.71 -16.66 -11.86
C VAL A 38 -11.77 -18.12 -11.42
N TYR A 39 -11.98 -19.03 -12.38
CA TYR A 39 -12.02 -20.47 -12.12
C TYR A 39 -10.79 -21.13 -12.70
N GLU A 40 -10.01 -21.78 -11.85
CA GLU A 40 -8.81 -22.51 -12.23
C GLU A 40 -8.93 -23.98 -11.88
N ASN A 41 -8.15 -24.83 -12.55
CA ASN A 41 -8.15 -26.26 -12.28
C ASN A 41 -7.50 -26.58 -10.92
N ARG A 42 -7.86 -27.74 -10.36
CA ARG A 42 -7.31 -28.23 -9.09
C ARG A 42 -5.79 -28.21 -9.01
N GLU A 43 -5.12 -28.72 -10.04
CA GLU A 43 -3.66 -28.87 -10.05
C GLU A 43 -2.93 -27.53 -9.94
N LEU A 44 -3.40 -26.49 -10.64
CA LEU A 44 -2.81 -25.16 -10.56
C LEU A 44 -3.07 -24.52 -9.18
N VAL A 45 -4.26 -24.75 -8.63
CA VAL A 45 -4.67 -24.26 -7.32
C VAL A 45 -3.84 -24.87 -6.20
N GLU A 46 -3.62 -26.18 -6.22
CA GLU A 46 -2.72 -26.86 -5.27
C GLU A 46 -1.32 -26.24 -5.32
N ARG A 47 -0.81 -25.95 -6.52
CA ARG A 47 0.48 -25.27 -6.68
C ARG A 47 0.49 -23.83 -6.15
N PHE A 48 -0.59 -23.07 -6.29
CA PHE A 48 -0.68 -21.74 -5.68
C PHE A 48 -0.69 -21.79 -4.15
N MET A 49 -1.23 -22.86 -3.56
CA MET A 49 -1.21 -23.05 -2.10
C MET A 49 0.18 -23.43 -1.58
N GLU A 50 1.05 -24.00 -2.41
CA GLU A 50 2.40 -24.42 -2.06
C GLU A 50 3.49 -23.40 -2.42
N ASP A 51 3.25 -22.56 -3.43
CA ASP A 51 4.23 -21.62 -4.00
C ASP A 51 3.64 -20.20 -4.13
N ASP A 52 3.90 -19.37 -3.12
CA ASP A 52 3.46 -17.97 -3.06
C ASP A 52 4.03 -17.13 -4.21
N ASP A 53 5.25 -17.41 -4.67
CA ASP A 53 5.90 -16.68 -5.77
C ASP A 53 5.19 -16.98 -7.09
N LEU A 54 4.79 -18.24 -7.31
CA LEU A 54 3.97 -18.63 -8.45
C LEU A 54 2.61 -17.93 -8.41
N PHE A 55 1.96 -17.89 -7.24
CA PHE A 55 0.66 -17.27 -7.09
C PHE A 55 0.72 -15.75 -7.33
N LEU A 56 1.72 -15.08 -6.77
CA LEU A 56 1.99 -13.66 -7.01
C LEU A 56 2.33 -13.38 -8.48
N SER A 57 3.12 -14.24 -9.13
CA SER A 57 3.46 -14.09 -10.55
C SER A 57 2.24 -14.22 -11.45
N TRP A 58 1.34 -15.17 -11.15
CA TRP A 58 0.07 -15.33 -11.87
C TRP A 58 -0.81 -14.09 -11.70
N LEU A 59 -0.98 -13.62 -10.46
CA LEU A 59 -1.75 -12.40 -10.17
C LEU A 59 -1.15 -11.18 -10.86
N SER A 60 0.18 -11.07 -10.90
CA SER A 60 0.88 -9.99 -11.59
C SER A 60 0.63 -9.98 -13.09
N SER A 61 0.51 -11.15 -13.73
CA SER A 61 0.16 -11.23 -15.15
C SER A 61 -1.23 -10.64 -15.40
N ILE A 62 -2.21 -11.01 -14.58
CA ILE A 62 -3.59 -10.52 -14.68
C ILE A 62 -3.63 -9.01 -14.42
N ALA A 63 -3.10 -8.54 -13.29
CA ALA A 63 -3.14 -7.13 -12.92
C ALA A 63 -2.45 -6.23 -13.97
N THR A 64 -1.28 -6.65 -14.47
CA THR A 64 -0.52 -5.89 -15.48
C THR A 64 -1.27 -5.81 -16.81
N SER A 65 -1.89 -6.91 -17.24
CA SER A 65 -2.67 -6.95 -18.49
C SER A 65 -3.86 -5.98 -18.47
N ARG A 66 -4.41 -5.70 -17.29
CA ARG A 66 -5.59 -4.86 -17.08
C ARG A 66 -5.28 -3.45 -16.61
N GLY A 67 -4.01 -3.16 -16.30
CA GLY A 67 -3.55 -1.83 -15.89
C GLY A 67 -3.95 -1.43 -14.47
N TYR A 68 -4.21 -2.39 -13.58
CA TYR A 68 -4.54 -2.09 -12.19
C TYR A 68 -3.30 -1.90 -11.33
N ALA A 69 -3.36 -0.93 -10.42
CA ALA A 69 -2.23 -0.58 -9.59
C ALA A 69 -1.98 -1.59 -8.46
N VAL A 70 -3.06 -2.04 -7.81
CA VAL A 70 -3.04 -3.02 -6.74
C VAL A 70 -4.05 -4.12 -7.04
N ALA A 71 -3.70 -5.36 -6.74
CA ALA A 71 -4.59 -6.50 -6.86
C ALA A 71 -4.44 -7.41 -5.65
N ARG A 72 -5.56 -7.90 -5.13
CA ARG A 72 -5.64 -8.89 -4.05
C ARG A 72 -6.35 -10.11 -4.59
N ALA A 73 -5.75 -11.28 -4.49
CA ALA A 73 -6.40 -12.56 -4.79
C ALA A 73 -6.54 -13.37 -3.52
N LEU A 74 -7.73 -13.94 -3.31
CA LEU A 74 -8.03 -14.85 -2.23
C LEU A 74 -8.53 -16.17 -2.82
N ILE A 75 -7.89 -17.25 -2.42
CA ILE A 75 -8.31 -18.61 -2.75
C ILE A 75 -8.66 -19.38 -1.48
N LYS A 76 -9.71 -20.20 -1.56
CA LYS A 76 -10.09 -21.15 -0.51
C LYS A 76 -10.05 -22.56 -1.10
N PHE A 77 -9.21 -23.42 -0.55
CA PHE A 77 -8.97 -24.77 -1.03
C PHE A 77 -8.91 -25.74 0.17
N ASP A 78 -9.80 -26.74 0.17
CA ASP A 78 -9.88 -27.80 1.20
C ASP A 78 -9.81 -27.27 2.65
N GLY A 79 -10.57 -26.19 2.93
CA GLY A 79 -10.63 -25.55 4.26
C GLY A 79 -9.48 -24.61 4.59
N THR A 80 -8.47 -24.52 3.72
CA THR A 80 -7.32 -23.63 3.85
C THR A 80 -7.50 -22.41 2.94
N SER A 81 -6.97 -21.25 3.32
CA SER A 81 -6.99 -20.05 2.48
C SER A 81 -5.58 -19.53 2.21
N SER A 82 -5.31 -19.15 0.97
CA SER A 82 -4.10 -18.41 0.59
C SER A 82 -4.48 -17.05 0.02
N GLU A 83 -3.68 -16.03 0.31
CA GLU A 83 -3.88 -14.66 -0.13
C GLU A 83 -2.61 -14.15 -0.82
N ALA A 84 -2.76 -13.67 -2.05
CA ALA A 84 -1.71 -12.96 -2.77
C ALA A 84 -2.10 -11.48 -2.88
N LEU A 85 -1.18 -10.60 -2.50
CA LEU A 85 -1.37 -9.15 -2.57
C LEU A 85 -0.23 -8.51 -3.36
N LEU A 86 -0.58 -7.85 -4.46
CA LEU A 86 0.34 -7.23 -5.38
C LEU A 86 0.15 -5.72 -5.40
N THR A 87 1.25 -4.97 -5.33
CA THR A 87 1.29 -3.53 -5.65
C THR A 87 2.32 -3.25 -6.74
N THR A 88 1.91 -2.53 -7.78
CA THR A 88 2.79 -2.08 -8.87
C THR A 88 3.33 -0.66 -8.63
N ILE A 89 2.78 0.05 -7.64
CA ILE A 89 3.24 1.39 -7.26
C ILE A 89 4.48 1.26 -6.39
N LYS A 90 5.52 2.02 -6.73
CA LYS A 90 6.66 2.24 -5.84
C LYS A 90 6.41 3.50 -5.03
N PRO A 91 6.06 3.38 -3.74
CA PRO A 91 5.80 4.55 -2.91
C PRO A 91 7.10 5.36 -2.71
N ARG A 92 6.96 6.69 -2.72
CA ARG A 92 8.07 7.62 -2.45
C ARG A 92 8.29 7.83 -0.94
N TYR A 93 7.21 7.74 -0.18
CA TYR A 93 7.11 7.84 1.27
C TYR A 93 6.24 6.67 1.71
N LEU A 94 6.47 6.13 2.90
CA LEU A 94 5.87 4.86 3.28
C LEU A 94 5.30 4.93 4.68
N ILE A 95 3.97 4.88 4.77
CA ILE A 95 3.31 4.26 5.91
C ILE A 95 3.26 2.77 5.59
N ASP A 96 4.00 1.99 6.36
CA ASP A 96 3.99 0.54 6.26
C ASP A 96 2.68 0.01 6.87
N CYS A 97 1.87 -0.66 6.07
CA CYS A 97 0.70 -1.36 6.54
C CYS A 97 0.78 -2.80 6.03
N PRO A 98 0.94 -3.80 6.92
CA PRO A 98 1.29 -5.16 6.51
C PRO A 98 0.18 -5.89 5.75
N TYR A 99 -1.01 -5.30 5.64
CA TYR A 99 -2.17 -5.86 4.96
C TYR A 99 -2.99 -4.75 4.28
N ILE A 100 -3.83 -5.11 3.32
CA ILE A 100 -4.83 -4.19 2.79
C ILE A 100 -6.05 -4.12 3.72
N SER A 101 -6.43 -2.93 4.18
CA SER A 101 -7.59 -2.74 5.06
C SER A 101 -8.37 -1.49 4.70
N ARG A 102 -9.70 -1.54 4.89
CA ARG A 102 -10.56 -0.39 4.68
C ARG A 102 -10.25 0.68 5.72
N VAL A 103 -10.10 1.91 5.26
CA VAL A 103 -9.90 3.07 6.11
C VAL A 103 -11.26 3.52 6.63
N LEU A 104 -11.34 3.76 7.93
CA LEU A 104 -12.55 4.26 8.59
C LEU A 104 -12.41 5.74 8.91
N ARG A 105 -11.27 6.15 9.47
CA ARG A 105 -11.03 7.54 9.89
C ARG A 105 -9.58 7.94 9.75
N ILE A 106 -9.36 9.23 9.57
CA ILE A 106 -8.02 9.81 9.52
C ILE A 106 -7.94 11.00 10.48
N TYR A 107 -6.85 11.06 11.22
CA TYR A 107 -6.50 12.16 12.11
C TYR A 107 -5.12 12.69 11.70
N VAL A 108 -5.02 14.00 11.52
CA VAL A 108 -3.72 14.68 11.44
C VAL A 108 -3.46 15.30 12.80
N VAL A 109 -2.35 14.91 13.43
CA VAL A 109 -1.93 15.42 14.72
C VAL A 109 -0.94 16.56 14.49
N GLU A 110 -1.34 17.77 14.84
CA GLU A 110 -0.50 18.96 14.70
C GLU A 110 0.60 19.03 15.77
N LYS A 111 0.29 18.60 17.01
CA LYS A 111 1.22 18.55 18.13
C LYS A 111 0.95 17.29 18.96
N LEU A 112 1.95 16.42 19.07
CA LEU A 112 1.93 15.29 20.00
C LEU A 112 2.01 15.85 21.42
N PRO A 113 1.10 15.45 22.33
CA PRO A 113 1.20 15.86 23.71
C PRO A 113 2.52 15.34 24.28
N THR A 114 3.27 16.23 24.93
CA THR A 114 4.44 15.84 25.71
C THR A 114 4.01 14.98 26.90
N LEU A 115 4.91 14.13 27.40
CA LEU A 115 4.63 13.26 28.56
C LEU A 115 4.10 14.07 29.77
N GLU A 116 4.58 15.30 29.91
CA GLU A 116 4.15 16.27 30.93
C GLU A 116 2.70 16.76 30.71
N GLU A 117 2.31 17.05 29.46
CA GLU A 117 0.93 17.45 29.09
C GLU A 117 -0.08 16.28 29.25
N THR A 118 0.38 15.03 29.16
CA THR A 118 -0.48 13.84 29.31
C THR A 118 -0.81 13.55 30.78
N MET A 119 0.10 13.86 31.70
CA MET A 119 -0.11 13.65 33.14
C MET A 119 -1.08 14.65 33.75
N THR A 120 -1.17 15.87 33.21
CA THR A 120 -2.19 16.85 33.62
C THR A 120 -3.58 16.49 33.09
N GLN A 121 -3.71 15.99 31.85
CA GLN A 121 -5.01 15.63 31.27
C GLN A 121 -5.68 14.41 31.91
N ASN A 122 -4.92 13.39 32.34
CA ASN A 122 -5.51 12.21 33.00
C ASN A 122 -6.16 12.51 34.35
N SER A 123 -5.94 13.70 34.92
CA SER A 123 -6.56 14.14 36.17
C SER A 123 -7.96 14.75 35.96
N GLU A 124 -8.33 15.13 34.73
CA GLU A 124 -9.62 15.75 34.41
C GLU A 124 -10.62 14.82 33.68
N VAL A 125 -10.19 13.68 33.15
CA VAL A 125 -11.01 12.83 32.25
C VAL A 125 -11.95 11.84 32.98
N VAL A 126 -12.07 11.87 34.30
CA VAL A 126 -12.98 10.96 35.03
C VAL A 126 -14.47 11.39 34.98
N ASN A 127 -14.80 12.60 34.52
CA ASN A 127 -16.20 13.06 34.50
C ASN A 127 -16.61 13.72 33.18
N THR A 128 -16.86 12.94 32.11
CA THR A 128 -17.98 13.21 31.18
C THR A 128 -18.19 12.07 30.18
N GLN A 129 -19.05 11.11 30.54
CA GLN A 129 -19.82 10.36 29.56
C GLN A 129 -21.23 10.93 29.54
N GLN A 130 -21.61 11.52 28.40
CA GLN A 130 -22.96 11.73 27.86
C GLN A 130 -23.11 13.14 27.28
N GLY A 131 -23.52 13.22 26.01
CA GLY A 131 -24.18 14.41 25.49
C GLY A 131 -23.60 14.96 24.20
N SER A 132 -24.39 14.81 23.15
CA SER A 132 -24.41 15.52 21.87
C SER A 132 -23.83 16.94 21.83
N SER A 133 -23.18 17.24 20.71
CA SER A 133 -23.23 18.50 19.94
C SER A 133 -23.37 19.80 20.74
N GLN A 134 -22.25 20.49 21.01
CA GLN A 134 -22.16 21.95 20.84
C GLN A 134 -20.73 22.46 21.01
N GLU A 135 -20.40 23.46 20.20
CA GLU A 135 -19.22 24.31 20.25
C GLU A 135 -19.02 24.92 21.64
N THR A 136 -17.80 24.86 22.21
CA THR A 136 -17.15 26.00 22.89
C THR A 136 -15.72 25.69 23.38
N THR A 137 -14.78 26.50 22.89
CA THR A 137 -13.60 27.09 23.58
C THR A 137 -12.84 26.30 24.66
N GLY A 138 -11.54 26.07 24.38
CA GLY A 138 -10.48 26.19 25.40
C GLY A 138 -9.54 24.99 25.57
N SER A 139 -8.71 24.65 24.59
CA SER A 139 -7.39 23.97 24.73
C SER A 139 -6.83 23.58 23.35
N PRO A 140 -5.50 23.45 23.18
CA PRO A 140 -4.89 23.39 21.86
C PRO A 140 -4.89 21.96 21.34
N GLN A 141 -5.72 21.64 20.36
CA GLN A 141 -5.43 20.56 19.42
C GLN A 141 -6.31 20.72 18.17
N LEU A 142 -5.79 21.45 17.19
CA LEU A 142 -6.34 21.48 15.83
C LEU A 142 -5.98 20.17 15.12
N SER A 143 -6.51 19.04 15.59
CA SER A 143 -6.34 17.80 14.82
C SER A 143 -7.32 17.80 13.65
N LEU A 144 -6.83 17.77 12.40
CA LEU A 144 -7.71 17.62 11.24
C LEU A 144 -8.32 16.22 11.25
N PHE A 145 -9.65 16.14 11.24
CA PHE A 145 -10.39 14.89 11.25
C PHE A 145 -11.12 14.67 9.92
N LYS A 146 -11.06 13.45 9.39
CA LYS A 146 -11.87 13.03 8.25
C LYS A 146 -12.47 11.64 8.50
N ASP A 147 -13.80 11.58 8.47
CA ASP A 147 -14.56 10.34 8.52
C ASP A 147 -14.71 9.76 7.11
N LEU A 148 -14.28 8.51 6.94
CA LEU A 148 -14.31 7.74 5.71
C LEU A 148 -15.09 6.42 5.89
N THR A 149 -15.88 6.29 6.96
CA THR A 149 -16.57 5.04 7.31
C THR A 149 -17.44 4.50 6.18
N ASN A 150 -18.02 5.39 5.38
CA ASN A 150 -18.90 5.04 4.25
C ASN A 150 -18.17 4.99 2.90
N ASP A 151 -16.88 5.31 2.86
CA ASP A 151 -16.09 5.32 1.64
C ASP A 151 -15.37 3.97 1.42
N GLU A 152 -15.23 3.58 0.16
CA GLU A 152 -14.50 2.36 -0.23
C GLU A 152 -13.00 2.63 -0.44
N LEU A 153 -12.38 3.29 0.52
CA LEU A 153 -10.95 3.60 0.52
C LEU A 153 -10.18 2.60 1.38
N TYR A 154 -9.05 2.14 0.85
CA TYR A 154 -8.21 1.11 1.45
C TYR A 154 -6.77 1.60 1.58
N VAL A 155 -6.08 1.10 2.61
CA VAL A 155 -4.65 1.32 2.84
C VAL A 155 -3.91 -0.02 2.86
N PHE A 156 -2.75 -0.06 2.21
CA PHE A 156 -1.79 -1.17 2.25
C PHE A 156 -0.36 -0.62 2.24
N TYR A 157 -0.09 0.30 1.33
CA TYR A 157 1.09 1.15 1.38
C TYR A 157 0.68 2.52 0.92
N SER A 158 0.64 3.48 1.84
CA SER A 158 0.20 4.82 1.49
C SER A 158 1.39 5.76 1.34
N PRO A 159 1.65 6.29 0.13
CA PRO A 159 2.52 7.42 -0.03
C PRO A 159 1.85 8.69 0.50
N VAL A 160 2.47 9.26 1.52
CA VAL A 160 2.11 10.57 2.06
C VAL A 160 2.98 11.62 1.39
N LYS A 161 2.35 12.55 0.68
CA LYS A 161 3.00 13.76 0.18
C LYS A 161 2.74 14.89 1.17
N LEU A 162 3.80 15.31 1.85
CA LEU A 162 3.75 16.48 2.73
C LEU A 162 3.70 17.75 1.87
N LEU A 163 2.70 18.60 2.12
CA LEU A 163 2.53 19.89 1.43
C LEU A 163 3.10 21.02 2.30
N ASP A 164 2.78 21.01 3.60
CA ASP A 164 3.37 21.90 4.60
C ASP A 164 3.79 21.08 5.84
N THR A 165 5.09 20.88 5.99
CA THR A 165 5.66 20.10 7.09
C THR A 165 5.74 20.85 8.42
N SER A 166 5.41 22.15 8.44
CA SER A 166 5.62 23.00 9.62
C SER A 166 4.53 22.87 10.70
N LYS A 167 3.41 22.21 10.36
CA LYS A 167 2.21 22.18 11.20
C LYS A 167 1.74 20.79 11.59
N ALA A 168 2.20 19.72 10.93
CA ALA A 168 1.78 18.36 11.22
C ALA A 168 2.94 17.52 11.75
N GLU A 169 2.72 16.82 12.86
CA GLU A 169 3.70 15.92 13.48
C GLU A 169 3.43 14.45 13.16
N ALA A 170 2.16 14.04 13.09
CA ALA A 170 1.78 12.65 12.79
C ALA A 170 0.45 12.54 12.04
N ILE A 171 0.25 11.38 11.42
CA ILE A 171 -1.03 10.97 10.83
C ILE A 171 -1.44 9.66 11.50
N VAL A 172 -2.68 9.60 11.99
CA VAL A 172 -3.30 8.36 12.48
C VAL A 172 -4.34 7.93 11.47
N ILE A 173 -4.28 6.66 11.04
CA ILE A 173 -5.25 6.05 10.14
C ILE A 173 -5.93 4.93 10.91
N GLU A 174 -7.21 5.10 11.23
CA GLU A 174 -8.03 4.02 11.76
C GLU A 174 -8.53 3.15 10.61
N THR A 175 -8.33 1.85 10.73
CA THR A 175 -8.78 0.83 9.79
C THR A 175 -9.67 -0.18 10.48
N GLU A 176 -10.37 -1.02 9.72
CA GLU A 176 -11.16 -2.13 10.28
C GLU A 176 -10.33 -3.12 11.12
N ARG A 177 -9.01 -3.15 10.92
CA ARG A 177 -8.09 -4.06 11.63
C ARG A 177 -7.33 -3.40 12.78
N GLY A 178 -7.48 -2.08 12.96
CA GLY A 178 -6.78 -1.31 14.00
C GLY A 178 -6.27 0.05 13.52
N ALA A 179 -5.60 0.77 14.41
CA ALA A 179 -5.04 2.09 14.12
C ALA A 179 -3.57 2.01 13.71
N ILE A 180 -3.19 2.81 12.70
CA ILE A 180 -1.83 2.93 12.19
C ILE A 180 -1.36 4.36 12.48
N LEU A 181 -0.29 4.50 13.26
CA LEU A 181 0.34 5.78 13.53
C LEU A 181 1.56 5.96 12.63
N ALA A 182 1.55 7.03 11.84
CA ALA A 182 2.66 7.45 11.00
C ALA A 182 3.20 8.80 11.48
N LYS A 183 4.31 8.78 12.22
CA LYS A 183 4.99 10.02 12.59
C LYS A 183 5.74 10.59 11.38
N LEU A 184 5.58 11.89 11.12
CA LEU A 184 6.09 12.54 9.91
C LEU A 184 7.60 12.80 9.94
N ASP A 185 8.20 12.82 11.13
CA ASP A 185 9.64 12.81 11.36
C ASP A 185 10.31 11.47 10.98
N ALA A 186 9.60 10.36 11.19
CA ALA A 186 10.07 9.01 10.92
C ALA A 186 9.92 8.59 9.45
N ILE A 187 9.11 9.30 8.67
CA ILE A 187 8.97 9.03 7.23
C ILE A 187 10.25 9.54 6.55
N PRO A 188 11.08 8.65 5.97
CA PRO A 188 12.35 9.05 5.39
C PRO A 188 12.12 10.07 4.27
N ARG A 189 12.60 11.30 4.48
CA ARG A 189 12.68 12.33 3.45
C ARG A 189 13.70 11.89 2.42
N LEU A 190 13.25 11.16 1.39
CA LEU A 190 14.07 10.95 0.21
C LEU A 190 14.23 12.30 -0.48
N THR A 191 15.33 13.00 -0.16
CA THR A 191 15.86 14.07 -1.00
C THR A 191 15.88 13.55 -2.43
N GLU A 192 15.42 14.34 -3.40
CA GLU A 192 15.48 14.05 -4.83
C GLU A 192 16.94 13.97 -5.32
N THR A 193 17.73 13.02 -4.80
CA THR A 193 19.12 12.82 -5.17
C THR A 193 19.23 11.59 -6.05
N GLY A 194 19.11 11.84 -7.36
CA GLY A 194 19.95 11.14 -8.34
C GLY A 194 19.46 9.79 -8.86
N THR A 195 18.29 9.74 -9.52
CA THR A 195 17.95 8.65 -10.46
C THR A 195 18.88 8.59 -11.69
N GLU A 196 19.78 9.57 -11.89
CA GLU A 196 20.72 9.55 -13.01
C GLU A 196 21.91 8.57 -12.84
N GLY A 197 22.31 8.24 -11.61
CA GLY A 197 23.56 7.50 -11.36
C GLY A 197 23.48 5.99 -11.62
N THR A 198 22.37 5.36 -11.26
CA THR A 198 22.23 3.89 -11.29
C THR A 198 21.76 3.36 -12.64
N ALA A 199 20.91 4.10 -13.36
CA ALA A 199 20.44 3.76 -14.70
C ALA A 199 21.57 3.75 -15.75
N LYS A 200 22.50 4.72 -15.69
CA LYS A 200 23.70 4.79 -16.55
C LYS A 200 24.67 3.62 -16.29
N ARG A 201 24.76 3.10 -15.05
CA ARG A 201 25.69 2.00 -14.69
C ARG A 201 25.22 0.63 -15.18
N LYS A 202 23.91 0.35 -15.18
CA LYS A 202 23.34 -0.93 -15.69
C LYS A 202 23.37 -1.03 -17.23
N THR A 203 23.11 0.07 -17.94
CA THR A 203 23.15 0.09 -19.42
C THR A 203 24.57 -0.10 -19.98
N ARG A 204 25.61 0.43 -19.31
CA ARG A 204 27.02 0.25 -19.73
C ARG A 204 27.49 -1.21 -19.63
N LYS A 205 27.06 -1.96 -18.60
CA LYS A 205 27.37 -3.41 -18.47
C LYS A 205 26.67 -4.24 -19.56
N ARG A 206 25.42 -3.92 -19.93
CA ARG A 206 24.65 -4.67 -20.95
C ARG A 206 25.23 -4.48 -22.38
N LYS A 207 25.71 -3.27 -22.72
CA LYS A 207 26.40 -3.00 -24.01
C LYS A 207 27.73 -3.75 -24.15
N LYS A 208 28.53 -3.90 -23.07
CA LYS A 208 29.80 -4.65 -23.11
C LYS A 208 29.58 -6.15 -23.36
N ARG A 209 28.57 -6.78 -22.74
CA ARG A 209 28.24 -8.21 -22.96
C ARG A 209 27.81 -8.50 -24.40
N ARG A 210 26.97 -7.65 -25.02
CA ARG A 210 26.55 -7.81 -26.43
C ARG A 210 27.72 -7.71 -27.44
N LYS A 211 28.71 -6.84 -27.20
CA LYS A 211 29.91 -6.77 -28.09
C LYS A 211 30.79 -8.02 -27.98
N LYS A 212 30.92 -8.65 -26.81
CA LYS A 212 31.72 -9.87 -26.62
C LYS A 212 31.11 -11.06 -27.38
N HIS A 213 29.78 -11.23 -27.29
CA HIS A 213 29.06 -12.33 -27.95
C HIS A 213 29.06 -12.24 -29.49
N ARG A 214 29.11 -11.02 -30.05
CA ARG A 214 29.17 -10.82 -31.51
C ARG A 214 30.55 -11.13 -32.09
N LYS A 215 31.63 -10.96 -31.30
CA LYS A 215 33.00 -11.33 -31.70
C LYS A 215 33.23 -12.85 -31.68
N THR A 216 32.71 -13.55 -30.67
CA THR A 216 32.82 -15.03 -30.61
C THR A 216 32.04 -15.70 -31.75
N ARG A 217 30.85 -15.19 -32.09
CA ARG A 217 30.05 -15.75 -33.18
C ARG A 217 30.62 -15.48 -34.58
N LYS A 218 31.39 -14.39 -34.77
CA LYS A 218 32.13 -14.13 -36.01
C LYS A 218 33.37 -15.03 -36.16
N LYS A 219 34.09 -15.33 -35.07
CA LYS A 219 35.23 -16.26 -35.10
C LYS A 219 34.78 -17.69 -35.42
N ALA A 220 33.68 -18.16 -34.83
CA ALA A 220 33.15 -19.50 -35.08
C ALA A 220 32.66 -19.74 -36.52
N ARG A 221 32.31 -18.67 -37.26
CA ARG A 221 31.91 -18.73 -38.67
C ARG A 221 33.07 -18.60 -39.67
N ALA A 222 34.25 -18.20 -39.20
CA ALA A 222 35.45 -18.08 -40.04
C ALA A 222 36.36 -19.31 -39.93
N SER A 223 36.05 -20.21 -38.98
CA SER A 223 36.75 -21.47 -38.74
C SER A 223 35.92 -22.69 -39.17
N SER A 224 34.84 -22.46 -39.92
CA SER A 224 33.94 -23.43 -40.53
C SER A 224 33.88 -23.12 -42.02
#